data_AF-I3SJG5-F1
#
_entry.id   AF-I3SJG5-F1
#
_cell.length_a   1.000
_cell.length_b   1.000
_cell.length_c   1.000
_cell.angle_alpha   90.00
_cell.angle_beta   90.00
_cell.angle_gamma   90.00
#
_symmetry.space_group_name_H-M   'P 1'
#
loop_
_entity.id
_entity.type
_entity.pdbx_description
1 polymer ?
#
loop_
_entity_poly.entity_id
_entity_poly.type
_entity_poly.pdbx_seq_one_letter_code
_entity_poly.pdbx_strand_id
1 'polypeptide(L)'
;MDKLLVMIMDLDMSRKKADIEGRTSRADSPRTPLIDIILDELAYSKDTVPLFLEIFSEPKWKLEIIVQYLWRYITKPSVRTRRTNNCTEDATFDEALKCFSNKTGTKSTIKKIGADVIQLLLAHGFQAQLLILSERNEDGNISEDKEEGAKTVVHFCQTLISAFESLISTDEHAEILSIGKEALFTAATIISMKS
;
A
#
# COMPACT_ATOMS: atom_id res chain seq x y z
N MET A 1 16.09 -15.26 -0.74
CA MET A 1 15.99 -13.94 -1.38
C MET A 1 15.18 -13.00 -0.50
N ASP A 2 13.89 -13.30 -0.26
CA ASP A 2 13.00 -12.50 0.61
C ASP A 2 13.61 -12.06 1.96
N LYS A 3 14.04 -13.02 2.80
CA LYS A 3 14.70 -12.71 4.09
C LYS A 3 15.88 -11.75 4.01
N LEU A 4 16.68 -11.82 2.93
CA LEU A 4 17.81 -10.91 2.74
C LEU A 4 17.32 -9.49 2.43
N LEU A 5 16.31 -9.36 1.57
CA LEU A 5 15.71 -8.07 1.23
C LEU A 5 15.09 -7.42 2.47
N VAL A 6 14.31 -8.19 3.25
CA VAL A 6 13.75 -7.75 4.54
C VAL A 6 14.84 -7.23 5.47
N MET A 7 15.91 -7.99 5.70
CA MET A 7 17.01 -7.56 6.57
C MET A 7 17.65 -6.25 6.12
N ILE A 8 17.79 -6.03 4.80
CA ILE A 8 18.31 -4.77 4.27
C ILE A 8 17.31 -3.62 4.52
N MET A 9 16.01 -3.85 4.34
CA MET A 9 14.98 -2.83 4.61
C MET A 9 14.90 -2.47 6.10
N ASP A 10 15.00 -3.46 7.00
CA ASP A 10 15.07 -3.22 8.46
C ASP A 10 16.30 -2.39 8.83
N LEU A 11 17.44 -2.65 8.18
CA LEU A 11 18.66 -1.88 8.37
C LEU A 11 18.50 -0.45 7.86
N ASP A 12 17.89 -0.25 6.70
CA ASP A 12 17.61 1.08 6.15
C ASP A 12 16.68 1.89 7.09
N MET A 13 15.67 1.25 7.69
CA MET A 13 14.79 1.88 8.69
C MET A 13 15.51 2.20 9.99
N SER A 14 16.33 1.27 10.49
CA SER A 14 17.14 1.50 11.70
C SER A 14 18.10 2.67 11.52
N ARG A 15 18.70 2.76 10.33
CA ARG A 15 19.56 3.88 9.95
C ARG A 15 18.78 5.18 9.87
N LYS A 16 17.62 5.21 9.19
CA LYS A 16 16.77 6.41 9.11
C LYS A 16 16.39 6.92 10.51
N LYS A 17 16.05 6.01 11.42
CA LYS A 17 15.78 6.33 12.83
C LYS A 17 17.00 6.92 13.52
N ALA A 18 18.17 6.30 13.38
CA ALA A 18 19.41 6.83 13.94
C ALA A 18 19.75 8.23 13.39
N ASP A 19 19.46 8.48 12.10
CA ASP A 19 19.68 9.77 11.44
C ASP A 19 18.79 10.87 12.03
N ILE A 20 17.49 10.57 12.23
CA ILE A 20 16.52 11.47 12.88
C ILE A 20 16.94 11.76 14.34
N GLU A 21 17.47 10.76 15.04
CA GLU A 21 17.96 10.89 16.42
C GLU A 21 19.35 11.56 16.52
N GLY A 22 19.96 11.95 15.39
CA GLY A 22 21.29 12.56 15.35
C GLY A 22 22.42 11.61 15.78
N ARG A 23 22.21 10.30 15.66
CA ARG A 23 23.16 9.22 16.01
C ARG A 23 24.04 8.79 14.84
N THR A 24 23.81 9.34 13.65
CA THR A 24 24.65 9.13 12.47
C THR A 24 25.67 10.26 12.35
N SER A 25 26.72 9.98 11.60
CA SER A 25 27.83 10.88 11.33
C SER A 25 28.10 10.96 9.83
N ARG A 26 28.98 11.87 9.42
CA ARG A 26 29.45 11.93 8.02
C ARG A 26 30.16 10.66 7.56
N ALA A 27 30.71 9.87 8.48
CA ALA A 27 31.39 8.62 8.16
C ALA A 27 30.41 7.54 7.66
N ASP A 28 29.12 7.66 7.99
CA ASP A 28 28.12 6.65 7.65
C ASP A 28 27.69 6.67 6.17
N SER A 29 28.11 7.69 5.40
CA SER A 29 27.91 7.92 3.94
C SER A 29 26.47 7.75 3.43
N PRO A 30 25.92 8.66 2.60
CA PRO A 30 24.59 8.45 2.04
C PRO A 30 24.51 7.11 1.30
N ARG A 31 23.46 6.33 1.60
CA ARG A 31 23.12 5.07 0.94
C ARG A 31 21.71 5.22 0.39
N THR A 32 21.49 4.77 -0.84
CA THR A 32 20.15 4.64 -1.41
C THR A 32 19.42 3.49 -0.70
N PRO A 33 18.31 3.76 0.00
CA PRO A 33 17.46 2.72 0.58
C PRO A 33 17.05 1.68 -0.44
N LEU A 34 16.96 0.41 -0.04
CA LEU A 34 16.55 -0.68 -0.91
C LEU A 34 15.17 -0.45 -1.51
N ILE A 35 14.26 0.17 -0.76
CA ILE A 35 12.94 0.50 -1.28
C ILE A 35 13.01 1.42 -2.50
N ASP A 36 13.90 2.42 -2.49
CA ASP A 36 14.05 3.34 -3.62
C ASP A 36 14.58 2.60 -4.86
N ILE A 37 15.51 1.66 -4.66
CA ILE A 37 16.03 0.79 -5.73
C ILE A 37 14.92 -0.08 -6.31
N ILE A 38 14.09 -0.69 -5.46
CA ILE A 38 12.94 -1.51 -5.89
C ILE A 38 11.95 -0.65 -6.69
N LEU A 39 11.62 0.54 -6.19
CA LEU A 39 10.66 1.43 -6.85
C LEU A 39 11.16 1.88 -8.22
N ASP A 40 12.46 2.09 -8.39
CA ASP A 40 13.05 2.42 -9.69
C ASP A 40 13.02 1.24 -10.66
N GLU A 41 13.28 0.02 -10.18
CA GLU A 41 13.15 -1.19 -11.01
C GLU A 41 11.69 -1.41 -11.46
N LEU A 42 10.73 -1.27 -10.53
CA LEU A 42 9.30 -1.37 -10.86
C LEU A 42 8.82 -0.28 -11.81
N ALA A 43 9.40 0.92 -11.73
CA ALA A 43 9.10 2.00 -12.66
C ALA A 43 9.73 1.80 -14.04
N TYR A 44 10.87 1.11 -14.11
CA TYR A 44 11.50 0.72 -15.36
C TYR A 44 10.71 -0.37 -16.08
N SER A 45 10.25 -1.39 -15.34
CA SER A 45 9.49 -2.51 -15.89
C SER A 45 8.24 -2.81 -15.06
N LYS A 46 7.08 -2.35 -15.52
CA LYS A 46 5.80 -2.67 -14.87
C LYS A 46 5.47 -4.16 -14.86
N ASP A 47 6.03 -4.93 -15.80
CA ASP A 47 5.80 -6.37 -15.92
C ASP A 47 6.47 -7.16 -14.78
N THR A 48 7.41 -6.54 -14.05
CA THR A 48 8.00 -7.15 -12.84
C THR A 48 7.14 -6.98 -11.60
N VAL A 49 6.12 -6.10 -11.62
CA VAL A 49 5.27 -5.85 -10.44
C VAL A 49 4.69 -7.14 -9.84
N PRO A 50 4.06 -8.06 -10.60
CA PRO A 50 3.54 -9.30 -10.04
C PRO A 50 4.63 -10.13 -9.33
N LEU A 51 5.80 -10.26 -9.94
CA LEU A 51 6.93 -11.00 -9.39
C LEU A 51 7.39 -10.43 -8.05
N PHE A 52 7.48 -9.10 -7.95
CA PHE A 52 7.85 -8.44 -6.69
C PHE A 52 6.79 -8.65 -5.59
N LEU A 53 5.50 -8.60 -5.94
CA LEU A 53 4.41 -8.83 -4.97
C LEU A 53 4.38 -10.28 -4.45
N GLU A 54 4.87 -11.24 -5.23
CA GLU A 54 5.04 -12.64 -4.82
C GLU A 54 6.30 -12.88 -3.97
N ILE A 55 7.42 -12.20 -4.27
CA ILE A 55 8.70 -12.40 -3.58
C ILE A 55 8.63 -12.00 -2.11
N PHE A 56 7.99 -10.87 -1.80
CA PHE A 56 7.90 -10.40 -0.42
C PHE A 56 6.83 -11.17 0.34
N SER A 57 7.20 -11.92 1.38
CA SER A 57 6.21 -12.64 2.19
C SER A 57 5.72 -11.81 3.38
N GLU A 58 6.57 -10.93 3.91
CA GLU A 58 6.25 -10.11 5.07
C GLU A 58 5.23 -9.01 4.74
N PRO A 59 4.05 -9.01 5.41
CA PRO A 59 2.97 -8.06 5.10
C PRO A 59 3.39 -6.60 5.20
N LYS A 60 4.16 -6.26 6.24
CA LYS A 60 4.66 -4.89 6.49
C LYS A 60 5.45 -4.35 5.30
N TRP A 61 6.44 -5.10 4.82
CA TRP A 61 7.32 -4.67 3.74
C TRP A 61 6.65 -4.70 2.38
N LYS A 62 5.81 -5.70 2.13
CA LYS A 62 4.96 -5.75 0.94
C LYS A 62 4.06 -4.52 0.86
N LEU A 63 3.38 -4.18 1.95
CA LEU A 63 2.50 -3.02 2.01
C LEU A 63 3.27 -1.71 1.78
N GLU A 64 4.43 -1.55 2.41
CA GLU A 64 5.27 -0.36 2.22
C GLU A 64 5.66 -0.16 0.74
N ILE A 65 6.10 -1.22 0.06
CA ILE A 65 6.43 -1.16 -1.38
C ILE A 65 5.20 -0.76 -2.21
N ILE A 66 4.06 -1.38 -1.94
CA ILE A 66 2.79 -1.10 -2.65
C ILE A 66 2.40 0.37 -2.47
N VAL A 67 2.41 0.86 -1.23
CA VAL A 67 2.04 2.23 -0.89
C VAL A 67 2.95 3.21 -1.63
N GLN A 68 4.27 3.07 -1.49
CA GLN A 68 5.22 3.98 -2.13
C GLN A 68 5.10 3.94 -3.66
N TYR A 69 4.88 2.76 -4.24
CA TYR A 69 4.69 2.60 -5.69
C TYR A 69 3.41 3.30 -6.16
N LEU A 70 2.29 3.12 -5.46
CA LEU A 70 1.03 3.83 -5.77
C LEU A 70 1.21 5.34 -5.69
N TRP A 71 1.84 5.83 -4.62
CA TRP A 71 2.07 7.27 -4.41
C TRP A 71 3.01 7.91 -5.44
N ARG A 72 3.85 7.13 -6.13
CA ARG A 72 4.63 7.60 -7.29
C ARG A 72 3.74 8.01 -8.46
N TYR A 73 2.57 7.38 -8.63
CA TYR A 73 1.67 7.59 -9.78
C TYR A 73 0.38 8.32 -9.44
N ILE A 74 -0.07 8.28 -8.18
CA ILE A 74 -1.18 9.09 -7.70
C ILE A 74 -0.81 10.56 -7.84
N THR A 75 -1.62 11.29 -8.59
CA THR A 75 -1.45 12.74 -8.73
C THR A 75 -1.79 13.38 -7.39
N LYS A 76 -0.80 13.93 -6.68
CA LYS A 76 -1.04 14.65 -5.42
C LYS A 76 -2.12 15.72 -5.66
N PRO A 77 -3.17 15.80 -4.83
CA PRO A 77 -4.14 16.88 -4.96
C PRO A 77 -3.40 18.22 -4.83
N SER A 78 -3.55 19.11 -5.81
CA SER A 78 -2.72 20.31 -5.98
C SER A 78 -2.87 21.38 -4.87
N VAL A 79 -3.63 21.08 -3.81
CA VAL A 79 -3.86 21.96 -2.66
C VAL A 79 -3.01 21.52 -1.47
N ARG A 80 -1.68 21.50 -1.62
CA ARG A 80 -0.77 21.58 -0.45
C ARG A 80 0.02 22.88 -0.61
N THR A 81 -0.39 23.88 0.17
CA THR A 81 0.28 25.18 0.22
C THR A 81 1.75 25.01 0.59
N ARG A 82 2.56 25.87 -0.02
CA ARG A 82 4.01 26.07 0.09
C ARG A 82 4.57 25.67 1.48
N ARG A 83 5.49 24.68 1.45
CA ARG A 83 6.55 24.38 2.43
C ARG A 83 6.29 23.22 3.43
N THR A 84 6.44 21.98 2.96
CA THR A 84 6.98 20.87 3.77
C THR A 84 7.85 19.99 2.88
N ASN A 85 9.15 20.29 2.86
CA ASN A 85 10.15 19.34 2.37
C ASN A 85 10.23 18.19 3.38
N ASN A 86 10.24 16.97 2.86
CA ASN A 86 10.66 15.74 3.55
C ASN A 86 9.72 15.27 4.67
N CYS A 87 8.60 14.64 4.31
CA CYS A 87 8.17 13.43 5.00
C CYS A 87 7.10 12.68 4.19
N THR A 88 7.43 11.47 3.76
CA THR A 88 6.50 10.44 3.28
C THR A 88 5.74 9.78 4.45
N GLU A 89 5.79 10.35 5.66
CA GLU A 89 5.19 9.78 6.88
C GLU A 89 3.65 9.78 6.87
N ASP A 90 2.99 10.55 6.00
CA ASP A 90 1.52 10.55 5.88
C ASP A 90 1.01 9.57 4.81
N ALA A 91 1.87 8.94 4.02
CA ALA A 91 1.46 8.08 2.91
C ALA A 91 0.91 6.74 3.44
N THR A 92 -0.40 6.63 3.61
CA THR A 92 -1.05 5.36 4.02
C THR A 92 -1.72 4.65 2.84
N PHE A 93 -1.93 3.34 2.99
CA PHE A 93 -2.68 2.56 2.00
C PHE A 93 -4.16 2.97 1.94
N ASP A 94 -4.78 3.30 3.07
CA ASP A 94 -6.17 3.79 3.13
C ASP A 94 -6.33 5.10 2.35
N GLU A 95 -5.38 6.03 2.49
CA GLU A 95 -5.37 7.26 1.69
C GLU A 95 -5.13 7.01 0.20
N ALA A 96 -4.26 6.06 -0.14
CA ALA A 96 -4.05 5.65 -1.52
C ALA A 96 -5.35 5.08 -2.12
N LEU A 97 -6.08 4.22 -1.38
CA LEU A 97 -7.39 3.69 -1.80
C LEU A 97 -8.42 4.80 -2.06
N LYS A 98 -8.49 5.80 -1.17
CA LYS A 98 -9.40 6.95 -1.36
C LYS A 98 -9.11 7.72 -2.65
N CYS A 99 -7.87 7.75 -3.13
CA CYS A 99 -7.54 8.37 -4.40
C CYS A 99 -8.18 7.66 -5.61
N PHE A 100 -8.51 6.38 -5.47
CA PHE A 100 -9.22 5.59 -6.47
C PHE A 100 -10.75 5.67 -6.34
N SER A 101 -11.30 6.32 -5.31
CA SER A 101 -12.76 6.55 -5.22
C SER A 101 -13.29 7.56 -6.25
N ASN A 102 -12.40 8.35 -6.87
CA ASN A 102 -12.74 9.35 -7.88
C ASN A 102 -12.28 8.91 -9.28
N LYS A 103 -13.23 8.84 -10.24
CA LYS A 103 -12.97 8.47 -11.64
C LYS A 103 -11.83 9.26 -12.29
N THR A 104 -11.66 10.55 -11.99
CA THR A 104 -10.60 11.38 -12.60
C THR A 104 -9.21 10.93 -12.12
N GLY A 105 -9.06 10.70 -10.82
CA GLY A 105 -7.81 10.20 -10.22
C GLY A 105 -7.50 8.81 -10.77
N THR A 106 -8.48 7.91 -10.71
CA THR A 106 -8.42 6.55 -11.25
C THR A 106 -7.99 6.52 -12.71
N LYS A 107 -8.63 7.30 -13.58
CA LYS A 107 -8.29 7.39 -15.01
C LYS A 107 -6.84 7.86 -15.23
N SER A 108 -6.36 8.79 -14.41
CA SER A 108 -4.99 9.30 -14.52
C SER A 108 -3.96 8.23 -14.16
N THR A 109 -4.24 7.40 -13.15
CA THR A 109 -3.35 6.33 -12.70
C THR A 109 -3.38 5.14 -13.65
N ILE A 110 -4.57 4.74 -14.15
CA ILE A 110 -4.72 3.68 -15.16
C ILE A 110 -3.85 3.99 -16.39
N LYS A 111 -3.84 5.24 -16.86
CA LYS A 111 -3.00 5.65 -18.00
C LYS A 111 -1.50 5.50 -17.75
N LYS A 112 -1.05 5.55 -16.50
CA LYS A 112 0.37 5.51 -16.14
C LYS A 112 0.87 4.07 -15.97
N ILE A 113 0.12 3.23 -15.26
CA ILE A 113 0.58 1.89 -14.87
C ILE A 113 -0.33 0.74 -15.33
N GLY A 114 -1.50 1.04 -15.88
CA GLY A 114 -2.48 0.05 -16.35
C GLY A 114 -3.45 -0.40 -15.26
N ALA A 115 -4.66 -0.80 -15.67
CA ALA A 115 -5.71 -1.26 -14.75
C ALA A 115 -5.30 -2.56 -14.05
N ASP A 116 -4.68 -3.51 -14.75
CA ASP A 116 -4.26 -4.81 -14.20
C ASP A 116 -3.26 -4.64 -13.05
N VAL A 117 -2.26 -3.77 -13.23
CA VAL A 117 -1.26 -3.46 -12.19
C VAL A 117 -1.93 -2.82 -10.98
N ILE A 118 -2.90 -1.92 -11.19
CA ILE A 118 -3.68 -1.33 -10.08
C ILE A 118 -4.44 -2.43 -9.34
N GLN A 119 -5.15 -3.32 -10.05
CA GLN A 119 -5.89 -4.42 -9.41
C GLN A 119 -4.97 -5.30 -8.55
N LEU A 120 -3.77 -5.63 -9.05
CA LEU A 120 -2.76 -6.38 -8.30
C LEU A 120 -2.32 -5.64 -7.04
N LEU A 121 -1.97 -4.36 -7.16
CA LEU A 121 -1.53 -3.54 -6.03
C LEU A 121 -2.63 -3.39 -4.96
N LEU A 122 -3.88 -3.16 -5.38
CA LEU A 122 -5.01 -3.03 -4.47
C LEU A 122 -5.30 -4.34 -3.75
N ALA A 123 -5.29 -5.47 -4.45
CA ALA A 123 -5.58 -6.77 -3.87
C ALA A 123 -4.48 -7.24 -2.89
N HIS A 124 -3.21 -7.14 -3.29
CA HIS A 124 -2.10 -7.49 -2.41
C HIS A 124 -1.96 -6.52 -1.23
N GLY A 125 -2.23 -5.23 -1.44
CA GLY A 125 -2.23 -4.22 -0.37
C GLY A 125 -3.35 -4.47 0.63
N PHE A 126 -4.54 -4.85 0.15
CA PHE A 126 -5.65 -5.27 1.00
C PHE A 126 -5.31 -6.49 1.85
N GLN A 127 -4.75 -7.54 1.23
CA GLN A 127 -4.32 -8.75 1.93
C GLN A 127 -3.27 -8.43 3.02
N ALA A 128 -2.25 -7.64 2.68
CA ALA A 128 -1.20 -7.25 3.62
C ALA A 128 -1.75 -6.42 4.79
N GLN A 129 -2.63 -5.45 4.51
CA GLN A 129 -3.26 -4.63 5.54
C GLN A 129 -4.14 -5.47 6.47
N LEU A 130 -4.92 -6.43 5.95
CA LEU A 130 -5.74 -7.31 6.76
C LEU A 130 -4.90 -8.18 7.71
N LEU A 131 -3.77 -8.71 7.23
CA LEU A 131 -2.86 -9.49 8.08
C LEU A 131 -2.29 -8.65 9.23
N ILE A 132 -1.83 -7.43 8.93
CA ILE A 132 -1.31 -6.49 9.94
C ILE A 132 -2.40 -6.13 10.97
N LEU A 133 -3.64 -5.89 10.52
CA LEU A 133 -4.75 -5.61 11.41
C LEU A 133 -5.13 -6.83 12.26
N SER A 134 -5.01 -8.05 11.74
CA SER A 134 -5.25 -9.28 12.49
C SER A 134 -4.22 -9.47 13.60
N GLU A 135 -2.94 -9.36 13.29
CA GLU A 135 -1.83 -9.49 14.26
C GLU A 135 -1.98 -8.48 15.41
N ARG A 136 -2.35 -7.22 15.08
CA ARG A 136 -2.59 -6.19 16.11
C ARG A 136 -3.73 -6.53 17.07
N ASN A 137 -4.76 -7.24 16.61
CA ASN A 137 -5.91 -7.61 17.44
C ASN A 137 -5.62 -8.81 18.36
N GLU A 138 -4.60 -9.61 18.07
CA GLU A 138 -4.18 -10.75 18.90
C GLU A 138 -3.36 -10.30 20.12
N ASP A 139 -2.57 -9.23 19.99
CA ASP A 139 -1.75 -8.67 21.07
C ASP A 139 -2.53 -7.73 22.03
N GLY A 140 -3.75 -7.32 21.69
CA GLY A 140 -4.57 -6.36 22.42
C GLY A 140 -5.45 -6.96 23.53
N ASN A 141 -4.93 -7.06 24.75
CA ASN A 141 -5.74 -7.28 25.96
C ASN A 141 -6.39 -5.95 26.42
N ILE A 142 -7.55 -5.57 25.88
CA ILE A 142 -8.59 -4.71 26.52
C ILE A 142 -9.88 -4.84 25.67
N SER A 143 -11.01 -5.14 26.31
CA SER A 143 -12.28 -5.51 25.64
C SER A 143 -13.02 -4.37 24.92
N GLU A 144 -12.67 -3.10 25.17
CA GLU A 144 -13.29 -1.94 24.49
C GLU A 144 -12.72 -1.67 23.08
N ASP A 145 -11.52 -2.16 22.77
CA ASP A 145 -10.82 -1.87 21.50
C ASP A 145 -11.28 -2.76 20.33
N LYS A 146 -12.04 -3.84 20.62
CA LYS A 146 -12.48 -4.82 19.62
C LYS A 146 -13.59 -4.30 18.71
N GLU A 147 -14.48 -3.45 19.23
CA GLU A 147 -15.57 -2.89 18.44
C GLU A 147 -15.07 -1.77 17.51
N GLU A 148 -14.14 -0.94 17.98
CA GLU A 148 -13.44 0.09 17.19
C GLU A 148 -12.59 -0.55 16.08
N GLY A 149 -11.84 -1.61 16.41
CA GLY A 149 -11.09 -2.40 15.44
C GLY A 149 -12.00 -3.07 14.40
N ALA A 150 -13.17 -3.57 14.81
CA ALA A 150 -14.13 -4.14 13.89
C ALA A 150 -14.70 -3.12 12.90
N LYS A 151 -15.08 -1.93 13.38
CA LYS A 151 -15.55 -0.81 12.55
C LYS A 151 -14.47 -0.35 11.55
N THR A 152 -13.22 -0.30 12.01
CA THR A 152 -12.06 0.07 11.16
C THR A 152 -11.88 -0.92 10.00
N VAL A 153 -11.97 -2.23 10.26
CA VAL A 153 -11.86 -3.26 9.22
C VAL A 153 -13.03 -3.18 8.23
N VAL A 154 -14.26 -2.94 8.70
CA VAL A 154 -15.44 -2.80 7.83
C VAL A 154 -15.31 -1.57 6.92
N HIS A 155 -14.94 -0.42 7.49
CA HIS A 155 -14.68 0.80 6.71
C HIS A 155 -13.61 0.58 5.63
N PHE A 156 -12.54 -0.12 5.99
CA PHE A 156 -11.47 -0.45 5.04
C PHE A 156 -11.96 -1.35 3.89
N CYS A 157 -12.78 -2.37 4.18
CA CYS A 157 -13.39 -3.22 3.16
C CYS A 157 -14.32 -2.43 2.22
N GLN A 158 -15.12 -1.50 2.75
CA GLN A 158 -15.99 -0.63 1.96
C GLN A 158 -15.19 0.30 1.04
N THR A 159 -14.08 0.84 1.56
CA THR A 159 -13.16 1.70 0.80
C THR A 159 -12.51 0.93 -0.34
N LEU A 160 -12.10 -0.33 -0.11
CA LEU A 160 -11.58 -1.21 -1.16
C LEU A 160 -12.61 -1.46 -2.26
N ILE A 161 -13.83 -1.86 -1.90
CA ILE A 161 -14.90 -2.15 -2.86
C ILE A 161 -15.16 -0.90 -3.73
N SER A 162 -15.27 0.27 -3.10
CA SER A 162 -15.47 1.54 -3.81
C SER A 162 -14.33 1.86 -4.78
N ALA A 163 -13.08 1.56 -4.41
CA ALA A 163 -11.92 1.74 -5.28
C ALA A 163 -11.98 0.82 -6.51
N PHE A 164 -12.35 -0.44 -6.34
CA PHE A 164 -12.52 -1.39 -7.45
C PHE A 164 -13.70 -1.03 -8.35
N GLU A 165 -14.85 -0.63 -7.80
CA GLU A 165 -16.00 -0.17 -8.59
C GLU A 165 -15.66 1.05 -9.46
N SER A 166 -14.91 2.00 -8.89
CA SER A 166 -14.40 3.16 -9.64
C SER A 166 -13.41 2.75 -10.73
N LEU A 167 -12.53 1.78 -10.46
CA LEU A 167 -11.60 1.22 -11.45
C LEU A 167 -12.33 0.59 -12.63
N ILE A 168 -13.27 -0.31 -12.35
CA ILE A 168 -14.07 -1.02 -13.36
C ILE A 168 -14.95 -0.04 -14.15
N SER A 169 -15.60 0.91 -13.47
CA SER A 169 -16.45 1.90 -14.14
C SER A 169 -15.69 2.97 -14.93
N THR A 170 -14.36 3.01 -14.81
CA THR A 170 -13.47 3.94 -15.54
C THR A 170 -12.82 3.28 -16.75
N ASP A 171 -12.61 1.97 -16.70
CA ASP A 171 -12.06 1.17 -17.80
C ASP A 171 -13.08 0.10 -18.22
N GLU A 172 -13.92 0.44 -19.21
CA GLU A 172 -14.99 -0.42 -19.71
C GLU A 172 -14.49 -1.75 -20.31
N HIS A 173 -13.19 -1.86 -20.60
CA HIS A 173 -12.56 -3.05 -21.13
C HIS A 173 -11.78 -3.84 -20.06
N ALA A 174 -11.66 -3.33 -18.84
CA ALA A 174 -10.94 -4.02 -17.77
C ALA A 174 -11.78 -5.19 -17.24
N GLU A 175 -11.27 -6.41 -17.42
CA GLU A 175 -11.77 -7.57 -16.69
C GLU A 175 -11.18 -7.58 -15.28
N ILE A 176 -12.00 -7.97 -14.30
CA ILE A 176 -11.50 -8.17 -12.94
C ILE A 176 -10.62 -9.43 -12.93
N LEU A 177 -9.35 -9.27 -12.57
CA LEU A 177 -8.40 -10.36 -12.38
C LEU A 177 -8.87 -11.32 -11.28
N SER A 178 -8.42 -12.58 -11.31
CA SER A 178 -8.78 -13.57 -10.28
C SER A 178 -8.50 -13.07 -8.87
N ILE A 179 -7.32 -12.49 -8.65
CA ILE A 179 -6.91 -11.91 -7.36
C ILE A 179 -7.79 -10.73 -6.94
N GLY A 180 -8.28 -9.94 -7.90
CA GLY A 180 -9.22 -8.85 -7.64
C GLY A 180 -10.59 -9.39 -7.20
N LYS A 181 -11.06 -10.48 -7.83
CA LYS A 181 -12.31 -11.16 -7.43
C LYS A 181 -12.21 -11.73 -6.02
N GLU A 182 -11.09 -12.36 -5.68
CA GLU A 182 -10.82 -12.89 -4.34
C GLU A 182 -10.81 -11.79 -3.28
N ALA A 183 -10.15 -10.67 -3.56
CA ALA A 183 -10.12 -9.51 -2.67
C ALA A 183 -11.53 -8.93 -2.43
N LEU A 184 -12.30 -8.73 -3.50
CA LEU A 184 -13.68 -8.25 -3.43
C LEU A 184 -14.60 -9.21 -2.66
N PHE A 185 -14.50 -10.51 -2.94
CA PHE A 185 -15.27 -11.54 -2.25
C PHE A 185 -14.94 -11.56 -0.75
N THR A 186 -13.66 -11.47 -0.41
CA THR A 186 -13.21 -11.42 0.99
C THR A 186 -13.72 -10.18 1.69
N ALA A 187 -13.61 -9.00 1.07
CA ALA A 187 -14.12 -7.74 1.61
C ALA A 187 -15.64 -7.78 1.86
N ALA A 188 -16.42 -8.26 0.89
CA ALA A 188 -17.87 -8.41 1.02
C ALA A 188 -18.24 -9.40 2.15
N THR A 189 -17.51 -10.51 2.25
CA THR A 189 -17.71 -11.51 3.31
C THR A 189 -17.46 -10.91 4.69
N ILE A 190 -16.35 -10.17 4.86
CA ILE A 190 -16.02 -9.50 6.13
C ILE A 190 -17.09 -8.49 6.53
N ILE A 191 -17.59 -7.70 5.58
CA ILE A 191 -18.70 -6.75 5.84
C ILE A 191 -19.95 -7.50 6.27
N SER A 192 -20.33 -8.57 5.56
CA SER A 192 -21.52 -9.36 5.87
C SER A 192 -21.44 -10.06 7.22
N MET A 193 -20.26 -10.50 7.66
CA MET A 193 -20.09 -11.16 8.96
C MET A 193 -20.12 -10.17 10.14
N LYS A 194 -19.94 -8.88 9.89
CA LYS A 194 -19.87 -7.82 10.90
C LYS A 194 -21.07 -6.86 10.88
N SER A 195 -22.01 -7.05 9.96
CA SER A 195 -23.30 -6.37 9.89
C SER A 195 -24.37 -7.11 10.71
#